data_AF-A0A3B0PSY1-F1
#
_entry.id   AF-A0A3B0PSY1-F1
#
_cell.length_a   1.000
_cell.length_b   1.000
_cell.length_c   1.000
_cell.angle_alpha   90.00
_cell.angle_beta   90.00
_cell.angle_gamma   90.00
#
_symmetry.space_group_name_H-M   'P 1'
#
loop_
_entity.id
_entity.type
_entity.pdbx_description
1 polymer ?
#
loop_
_entity_poly.entity_id
_entity_poly.type
_entity_poly.pdbx_seq_one_letter_code
_entity_poly.pdbx_strand_id
1 'polypeptide(L)'
;MRFYCFVLFVLASLPTWGKELPLRGQEDTVSDKFSPPRYLELSNGERLYYSYPAALENAKDSGKCCIFVYFNPTSKKVWTDITKNLCFPIDLANVFNIVVMQPGFVSPKDFYPKLDPMVLYMADFQDHFWELDLQEPCVILVTIDAKGHDRVERVLNIPTPLSVDSKS
;
A
#
# COMPACT_ATOMS: atom_id res chain seq x y z
N MET A 1 -23.82 0.62 -10.32
CA MET A 1 -23.07 0.64 -11.60
C MET A 1 -22.55 2.03 -12.04
N ARG A 2 -23.00 3.16 -11.47
CA ARG A 2 -22.52 4.51 -11.88
C ARG A 2 -21.22 4.99 -11.20
N PHE A 3 -20.85 4.45 -10.03
CA PHE A 3 -19.65 4.85 -9.29
C PHE A 3 -18.34 4.35 -9.92
N TYR A 4 -18.32 3.10 -10.40
CA TYR A 4 -17.13 2.50 -11.01
C TYR A 4 -16.61 3.24 -12.24
N CYS A 5 -17.54 3.74 -13.08
CA CYS A 5 -17.17 4.55 -14.24
C CYS A 5 -16.56 5.88 -13.81
N PHE A 6 -17.04 6.48 -12.72
CA PHE A 6 -16.56 7.77 -12.24
C PHE A 6 -15.13 7.69 -11.68
N VAL A 7 -14.83 6.65 -10.89
CA VAL A 7 -13.47 6.41 -10.35
C VAL A 7 -12.47 6.13 -11.47
N LEU A 8 -12.86 5.31 -12.46
CA LEU A 8 -12.02 5.02 -13.63
C LEU A 8 -11.81 6.26 -14.50
N PHE A 9 -12.81 7.13 -14.64
CA PHE A 9 -12.68 8.38 -15.39
C PHE A 9 -11.76 9.38 -14.68
N VAL A 10 -11.85 9.49 -13.35
CA VAL A 10 -10.97 10.33 -12.52
C VAL A 10 -9.51 9.86 -12.60
N LEU A 11 -9.28 8.54 -12.58
CA LEU A 11 -7.94 7.96 -12.75
C LEU A 11 -7.36 8.19 -14.15
N ALA A 12 -8.22 8.23 -15.18
CA ALA A 12 -7.80 8.42 -16.58
C ALA A 12 -7.60 9.90 -16.97
N SER A 13 -8.15 10.85 -16.22
CA SER A 13 -8.13 12.29 -16.55
C SER A 13 -7.03 13.11 -15.86
N LEU A 14 -6.22 12.51 -14.99
CA LEU A 14 -5.21 13.26 -14.24
C LEU A 14 -3.96 13.53 -15.11
N PRO A 15 -3.57 14.80 -15.29
CA PRO A 15 -2.35 15.14 -16.02
C PRO A 15 -1.12 14.68 -15.23
N THR A 16 -0.08 14.35 -15.97
CA THR A 16 1.29 14.01 -15.56
C THR A 16 1.67 14.35 -14.11
N TRP A 17 2.06 13.28 -13.39
CA TRP A 17 2.70 13.27 -12.07
C TRP A 17 3.66 14.45 -11.86
N GLY A 18 3.37 15.26 -10.85
CA GLY A 18 4.08 16.50 -10.54
C GLY A 18 4.76 16.48 -9.18
N LYS A 19 6.09 16.67 -9.22
CA LYS A 19 7.08 17.06 -8.20
C LYS A 19 7.12 16.34 -6.84
N GLU A 20 8.35 15.96 -6.51
CA GLU A 20 8.84 15.31 -5.30
C GLU A 20 8.41 16.04 -4.02
N LEU A 21 7.87 15.30 -3.05
CA LEU A 21 7.68 15.77 -1.68
C LEU A 21 8.60 14.97 -0.75
N PRO A 22 9.42 15.63 0.08
CA PRO A 22 10.30 14.93 1.01
C PRO A 22 9.48 14.22 2.09
N LEU A 23 9.96 13.05 2.53
CA LEU A 23 9.40 12.29 3.64
C LEU A 23 9.59 13.08 4.95
N ARG A 24 8.52 13.23 5.75
CA ARG A 24 8.61 13.83 7.09
C ARG A 24 8.34 12.72 8.10
N GLY A 25 9.36 12.34 8.88
CA GLY A 25 9.18 11.35 9.95
C GLY A 25 10.26 10.28 10.07
N GLN A 26 11.47 10.51 9.55
CA GLN A 26 12.65 9.73 9.94
C GLN A 26 13.38 10.39 11.12
N GLU A 27 12.63 10.82 12.15
CA GLU A 27 13.23 11.24 13.43
C GLU A 27 12.59 10.43 14.56
N ASP A 28 13.38 9.46 15.03
CA ASP A 28 13.47 8.90 16.38
C ASP A 28 12.26 9.09 17.29
N THR A 29 11.25 8.23 17.12
CA THR A 29 10.30 7.89 18.19
C THR A 29 9.97 6.41 18.17
N VAL A 30 11.00 5.55 18.31
CA VAL A 30 10.78 4.12 18.60
C VAL A 30 10.37 4.00 20.07
N SER A 31 9.10 4.28 20.36
CA SER A 31 8.53 4.13 21.71
C SER A 31 8.18 2.68 22.05
N ASP A 32 8.14 1.77 21.08
CA ASP A 32 7.85 0.36 21.32
C ASP A 32 8.61 -0.54 20.34
N LYS A 33 9.63 -1.25 20.84
CA LYS A 33 10.41 -2.21 20.05
C LYS A 33 9.65 -3.52 19.79
N PHE A 34 8.50 -3.73 20.42
CA PHE A 34 7.67 -4.93 20.24
C PHE A 34 6.62 -4.76 19.14
N SER A 35 6.33 -3.51 18.74
CA SER A 35 5.31 -3.20 17.76
C SER A 35 5.93 -2.54 16.53
N PRO A 36 6.08 -3.25 15.40
CA PRO A 36 6.54 -2.63 14.18
C PRO A 36 5.60 -1.50 13.72
N PRO A 37 6.10 -0.50 12.97
CA PRO A 37 5.27 0.60 12.49
C PRO A 37 4.12 0.07 11.64
N ARG A 38 2.94 0.66 11.82
CA ARG A 38 1.74 0.32 11.02
C ARG A 38 1.58 1.21 9.79
N TYR A 39 2.21 2.39 9.81
CA TYR A 39 2.22 3.37 8.72
C TYR A 39 3.44 4.29 8.83
N LEU A 40 3.70 5.04 7.76
CA LEU A 40 4.58 6.19 7.67
C LEU A 40 3.76 7.42 7.35
N GLU A 41 3.96 8.51 8.09
CA GLU A 41 3.36 9.80 7.78
C GLU A 41 4.20 10.53 6.71
N LEU A 42 3.51 11.18 5.77
CA LEU A 42 4.10 11.96 4.69
C LEU A 42 4.14 13.44 5.09
N SER A 43 4.96 14.25 4.42
CA SER A 43 5.10 15.67 4.74
C SER A 43 3.82 16.49 4.58
N ASN A 44 2.87 16.01 3.77
CA ASN A 44 1.54 16.59 3.59
C ASN A 44 0.51 16.11 4.64
N GLY A 45 0.91 15.30 5.64
CA GLY A 45 0.03 14.74 6.67
C GLY A 45 -0.69 13.45 6.27
N GLU A 46 -0.52 12.99 5.02
CA GLU A 46 -1.07 11.73 4.55
C GLU A 46 -0.30 10.53 5.10
N ARG A 47 -0.89 9.33 5.01
CA ARG A 47 -0.30 8.11 5.55
C ARG A 47 -0.11 7.05 4.48
N LEU A 48 1.11 6.52 4.42
CA LEU A 48 1.42 5.28 3.72
C LEU A 48 1.35 4.12 4.72
N TYR A 49 0.42 3.20 4.53
CA TYR A 49 0.22 2.09 5.46
C TYR A 49 1.08 0.88 5.10
N TYR A 50 1.53 0.17 6.13
CA TYR A 50 2.15 -1.16 6.02
C TYR A 50 1.19 -2.26 6.46
N SER A 51 0.31 -1.93 7.41
CA SER A 51 -0.73 -2.83 7.93
C SER A 51 -2.06 -2.53 7.26
N TYR A 52 -2.65 -3.54 6.61
CA TYR A 52 -3.98 -3.43 6.03
C TYR A 52 -5.07 -3.15 7.08
N PRO A 53 -5.12 -3.83 8.24
CA PRO A 53 -6.08 -3.51 9.30
C PRO A 53 -6.04 -2.04 9.74
N ALA A 54 -4.85 -1.44 9.86
CA ALA A 54 -4.72 -0.02 10.22
C ALA A 54 -5.24 0.92 9.12
N ALA A 55 -5.05 0.56 7.85
CA ALA A 55 -5.61 1.31 6.73
C ALA A 55 -7.15 1.19 6.69
N LEU A 56 -7.70 0.02 7.00
CA LEU A 56 -9.13 -0.22 7.06
C LEU A 56 -9.80 0.53 8.21
N GLU A 57 -9.19 0.52 9.41
CA GLU A 57 -9.64 1.30 10.57
C GLU A 57 -9.71 2.79 10.23
N ASN A 58 -8.62 3.36 9.68
CA ASN A 58 -8.62 4.77 9.29
C ASN A 58 -9.65 5.09 8.20
N ALA A 59 -9.83 4.19 7.23
CA ALA A 59 -10.81 4.42 6.16
C ALA A 59 -12.24 4.46 6.70
N LYS A 60 -12.57 3.61 7.68
CA LYS A 60 -13.86 3.64 8.39
C LYS A 60 -14.06 4.95 9.13
N ASP A 61 -13.06 5.38 9.91
CA ASP A 61 -13.14 6.60 10.71
C ASP A 61 -13.23 7.87 9.86
N SER A 62 -12.55 7.87 8.71
CA SER A 62 -12.44 9.04 7.83
C SER A 62 -13.44 9.01 6.67
N GLY A 63 -14.31 7.99 6.59
CA GLY A 63 -15.29 7.85 5.51
C GLY A 63 -14.68 7.61 4.12
N LYS A 64 -13.47 7.05 4.04
CA LYS A 64 -12.81 6.71 2.77
C LYS A 64 -13.44 5.45 2.18
N CYS A 65 -13.62 5.42 0.87
CA CYS A 65 -14.36 4.35 0.20
C CYS A 65 -13.48 3.26 -0.42
N CYS A 66 -12.17 3.48 -0.53
CA CYS A 66 -11.25 2.55 -1.20
C CYS A 66 -9.91 2.41 -0.49
N ILE A 67 -9.24 1.27 -0.72
CA ILE A 67 -7.85 1.02 -0.35
C ILE A 67 -7.12 0.44 -1.56
N PHE A 68 -5.99 1.03 -1.92
CA PHE A 68 -5.05 0.45 -2.89
C PHE A 68 -3.95 -0.30 -2.14
N VAL A 69 -3.83 -1.60 -2.39
CA VAL A 69 -2.78 -2.44 -1.81
C VAL A 69 -1.76 -2.79 -2.89
N TYR A 70 -0.54 -2.31 -2.72
CA TYR A 70 0.62 -2.72 -3.52
C TYR A 70 1.27 -3.91 -2.85
N PHE A 71 0.98 -5.10 -3.36
CA PHE A 71 1.43 -6.36 -2.76
C PHE A 71 2.56 -6.96 -3.60
N ASN A 72 3.66 -7.33 -2.96
CA ASN A 72 4.76 -8.03 -3.62
C ASN A 72 5.31 -9.13 -2.69
N PRO A 73 4.99 -10.40 -2.94
CA PRO A 73 5.46 -11.53 -2.13
C PRO A 73 6.95 -11.83 -2.32
N THR A 74 7.60 -11.21 -3.30
CA THR A 74 9.01 -11.47 -3.63
C THR A 74 9.94 -10.54 -2.87
N SER A 75 11.19 -10.96 -2.66
CA SER A 75 12.27 -10.11 -2.14
C SER A 75 12.79 -9.07 -3.15
N LYS A 76 12.27 -9.07 -4.38
CA LYS A 76 12.63 -8.06 -5.38
C LYS A 76 12.05 -6.71 -4.98
N LYS A 77 12.83 -5.66 -5.16
CA LYS A 77 12.45 -4.28 -4.86
C LYS A 77 11.57 -3.69 -5.97
N VAL A 78 10.33 -4.15 -6.08
CA VAL A 78 9.38 -3.69 -7.12
C VAL A 78 8.79 -2.32 -6.76
N TRP A 79 8.54 -2.07 -5.48
CA TRP A 79 7.80 -0.89 -5.01
C TRP A 79 8.65 0.20 -4.38
N THR A 80 9.97 0.06 -4.43
CA THR A 80 10.90 1.00 -3.80
C THR A 80 10.80 2.41 -4.37
N ASP A 81 10.37 2.56 -5.63
CA ASP A 81 10.22 3.88 -6.26
C ASP A 81 8.87 4.54 -5.97
N ILE A 82 7.82 3.75 -5.72
CA ILE A 82 6.53 4.26 -5.23
C ILE A 82 6.77 5.02 -3.92
N THR A 83 7.62 4.48 -3.05
CA THR A 83 7.85 5.07 -1.72
C THR A 83 8.82 6.23 -1.69
N LYS A 84 9.54 6.48 -2.78
CA LYS A 84 10.39 7.68 -2.94
C LYS A 84 9.63 8.87 -3.51
N ASN A 85 8.59 8.61 -4.33
CA ASN A 85 7.89 9.62 -5.11
C ASN A 85 6.38 9.67 -4.84
N LEU A 86 5.94 9.22 -3.66
CA LEU A 86 4.54 9.25 -3.25
C LEU A 86 4.10 10.70 -3.00
N CYS A 87 3.75 11.40 -4.08
CA CYS A 87 3.10 12.70 -4.06
C CYS A 87 1.64 12.47 -4.44
N PHE A 88 0.77 12.38 -3.42
CA PHE A 88 -0.65 12.15 -3.65
C PHE A 88 -1.37 13.47 -3.95
N PRO A 89 -2.13 13.56 -5.05
CA PRO A 89 -3.14 14.61 -5.17
C PRO A 89 -4.03 14.53 -3.93
N ILE A 90 -4.17 15.64 -3.22
CA ILE A 90 -4.96 15.73 -1.98
C ILE A 90 -6.37 15.16 -2.18
N ASP A 91 -6.95 15.41 -3.36
CA ASP A 91 -8.28 14.93 -3.73
C ASP A 91 -8.40 13.40 -3.72
N LEU A 92 -7.33 12.69 -4.09
CA LEU A 92 -7.28 11.23 -4.08
C LEU A 92 -7.03 10.70 -2.66
N ALA A 93 -6.21 11.41 -1.89
CA ALA A 93 -5.92 11.04 -0.50
C ALA A 93 -7.16 11.10 0.40
N ASN A 94 -8.11 12.01 0.10
CA ASN A 94 -9.42 12.08 0.76
C ASN A 94 -10.34 10.89 0.44
N VAL A 95 -10.09 10.15 -0.65
CA VAL A 95 -10.98 9.08 -1.12
C VAL A 95 -10.45 7.70 -0.76
N PHE A 96 -9.13 7.55 -0.63
CA PHE A 96 -8.53 6.24 -0.39
C PHE A 96 -7.30 6.23 0.50
N ASN A 97 -7.03 5.05 1.06
CA ASN A 97 -5.78 4.71 1.71
C ASN A 97 -4.89 3.89 0.79
N ILE A 98 -3.59 3.92 1.08
CA ILE A 98 -2.60 3.14 0.35
C ILE A 98 -1.87 2.26 1.32
N VAL A 99 -1.77 1.00 0.96
CA VAL A 99 -1.02 -0.01 1.68
C VAL A 99 0.09 -0.50 0.77
N VAL A 100 1.32 -0.54 1.28
CA VAL A 100 2.46 -1.15 0.58
C VAL A 100 2.95 -2.33 1.40
N MET A 101 2.97 -3.49 0.76
CA MET A 101 3.40 -4.75 1.34
C MET A 101 4.50 -5.38 0.51
N GLN A 102 5.72 -5.39 1.05
CA GLN A 102 6.88 -6.01 0.42
C GLN A 102 7.90 -6.41 1.50
N PRO A 103 8.50 -7.61 1.41
CA PRO A 103 9.61 -7.99 2.27
C PRO A 103 10.77 -6.98 2.21
N GLY A 104 11.37 -6.70 3.36
CA GLY A 104 12.49 -5.79 3.53
C GLY A 104 12.12 -4.31 3.43
N PHE A 105 10.82 -3.98 3.38
CA PHE A 105 10.36 -2.60 3.35
C PHE A 105 10.52 -1.91 4.72
N VAL A 106 10.26 -2.64 5.81
CA VAL A 106 10.56 -2.22 7.18
C VAL A 106 11.80 -2.98 7.67
N SER A 107 12.75 -2.29 8.28
CA SER A 107 13.97 -2.91 8.80
C SER A 107 13.65 -3.84 9.99
N PRO A 108 13.98 -5.14 9.92
CA PRO A 108 13.77 -6.08 11.03
C PRO A 108 14.72 -5.85 12.21
N LYS A 109 15.77 -5.04 12.04
CA LYS A 109 16.79 -4.82 13.08
C LYS A 109 16.26 -3.99 14.25
N ASP A 110 15.19 -3.26 14.02
CA ASP A 110 14.67 -2.26 14.92
C ASP A 110 13.54 -2.80 15.83
N PHE A 111 13.10 -4.05 15.60
CA PHE A 111 11.93 -4.66 16.25
C PHE A 111 12.19 -6.10 16.74
N TYR A 112 11.45 -6.52 17.77
CA TYR A 112 11.42 -7.89 18.29
C TYR A 112 10.07 -8.56 18.00
N PRO A 113 10.04 -9.83 17.54
CA PRO A 113 11.20 -10.64 17.15
C PRO A 113 11.92 -10.04 15.93
N LYS A 114 13.20 -10.39 15.73
CA LYS A 114 14.03 -9.95 14.58
C LYS A 114 13.60 -10.59 13.25
N LEU A 115 12.30 -10.72 13.06
CA LEU A 115 11.63 -11.13 11.85
C LEU A 115 11.26 -9.89 11.06
N ASP A 116 11.17 -10.04 9.75
CA ASP A 116 10.67 -8.98 8.87
C ASP A 116 9.19 -8.70 9.19
N PRO A 117 8.85 -7.52 9.71
CA PRO A 117 7.45 -7.18 10.03
C PRO A 117 6.52 -7.27 8.83
N MET A 118 7.06 -7.05 7.63
CA MET A 118 6.26 -7.07 6.42
C MET A 118 5.74 -8.47 6.13
N VAL A 119 6.49 -9.52 6.48
CA VAL A 119 6.02 -10.91 6.32
C VAL A 119 4.78 -11.16 7.18
N LEU A 120 4.73 -10.59 8.38
CA LEU A 120 3.57 -10.72 9.27
C LEU A 120 2.36 -9.96 8.71
N TYR A 121 2.54 -8.70 8.30
CA TYR A 121 1.44 -7.93 7.70
C TYR A 121 0.90 -8.53 6.40
N MET A 122 1.76 -9.19 5.64
CA MET A 122 1.38 -9.90 4.42
C MET A 122 0.59 -11.17 4.73
N ALA A 123 0.99 -11.91 5.76
CA ALA A 123 0.23 -13.07 6.23
C ALA A 123 -1.15 -12.65 6.73
N ASP A 124 -1.24 -11.60 7.56
CA ASP A 124 -2.51 -11.05 8.04
C ASP A 124 -3.45 -10.66 6.87
N PHE A 125 -2.88 -10.08 5.81
CA PHE A 125 -3.64 -9.70 4.63
C PHE A 125 -4.13 -10.91 3.82
N GLN A 126 -3.28 -11.93 3.65
CA GLN A 126 -3.67 -13.18 2.99
C GLN A 126 -4.69 -13.98 3.79
N ASP A 127 -4.62 -13.97 5.12
CA ASP A 127 -5.62 -14.62 5.96
C ASP A 127 -6.99 -13.92 5.86
N HIS A 128 -6.99 -12.58 5.76
CA HIS A 128 -8.22 -11.79 5.60
C HIS A 128 -8.88 -11.97 4.22
N PHE A 129 -8.08 -12.10 3.16
CA PHE A 129 -8.52 -12.37 1.79
C PHE A 129 -8.01 -13.73 1.30
N TRP A 130 -8.33 -14.79 2.04
CA TRP A 130 -7.82 -16.15 1.83
C TRP A 130 -8.16 -16.75 0.45
N GLU A 131 -9.18 -16.21 -0.23
CA GLU A 131 -9.54 -16.60 -1.58
C GLU A 131 -8.56 -16.10 -2.67
N LEU A 132 -7.66 -15.17 -2.33
CA LEU A 132 -6.70 -14.61 -3.28
C LEU A 132 -5.39 -15.42 -3.30
N ASP A 133 -5.06 -15.99 -4.46
CA ASP A 133 -3.76 -16.62 -4.68
C ASP A 133 -2.72 -15.57 -5.14
N LEU A 134 -2.08 -14.90 -4.18
CA LEU A 134 -1.16 -13.79 -4.43
C LEU A 134 0.31 -14.25 -4.52
N GLN A 135 0.68 -14.87 -5.64
CA GLN A 135 2.04 -15.38 -5.88
C GLN A 135 2.97 -14.37 -6.57
N GLU A 136 2.41 -13.34 -7.21
CA GLU A 136 3.16 -12.36 -8.00
C GLU A 136 2.93 -10.91 -7.52
N PRO A 137 3.84 -9.97 -7.84
CA PRO A 137 3.60 -8.55 -7.58
C PRO A 137 2.32 -8.06 -8.25
N CYS A 138 1.46 -7.42 -7.47
CA CYS A 138 0.16 -6.96 -7.94
C CYS A 138 -0.31 -5.70 -7.20
N VAL A 139 -1.30 -5.04 -7.79
CA VAL A 139 -2.04 -3.95 -7.18
C VAL A 139 -3.47 -4.41 -6.98
N ILE A 140 -3.98 -4.29 -5.76
CA ILE A 140 -5.31 -4.73 -5.38
C ILE A 140 -6.14 -3.50 -5.02
N LEU A 141 -7.30 -3.38 -5.64
CA LEU A 141 -8.32 -2.40 -5.27
C LEU A 141 -9.32 -3.07 -4.34
N VAL A 142 -9.40 -2.55 -3.12
CA VAL A 142 -10.41 -2.93 -2.14
C VAL A 142 -11.40 -1.78 -1.99
N THR A 143 -12.68 -2.07 -2.02
CA THR A 143 -13.76 -1.11 -1.75
C THR A 143 -14.34 -1.33 -0.37
N ILE A 144 -14.77 -0.26 0.28
CA ILE A 144 -15.37 -0.28 1.61
C ILE A 144 -16.81 0.23 1.49
N ASP A 145 -17.77 -0.54 1.99
CA ASP A 145 -19.18 -0.16 2.01
C ASP A 145 -19.49 0.81 3.17
N ALA A 146 -20.71 1.36 3.18
CA ALA A 146 -21.15 2.30 4.22
C ALA A 146 -21.24 1.68 5.64
N LYS A 147 -21.17 0.36 5.76
CA LYS A 147 -21.12 -0.37 7.03
C LYS A 147 -19.69 -0.71 7.45
N GLY A 148 -18.69 -0.35 6.64
CA GLY A 148 -17.29 -0.64 6.87
C GLY A 148 -16.87 -2.06 6.44
N HIS A 149 -17.69 -2.79 5.68
CA HIS A 149 -17.24 -4.05 5.10
C HIS A 149 -16.38 -3.80 3.88
N ASP A 150 -15.26 -4.48 3.83
CA ASP A 150 -14.30 -4.42 2.75
C ASP A 150 -14.47 -5.60 1.80
N ARG A 151 -14.24 -5.34 0.52
CA ARG A 151 -14.29 -6.35 -0.54
C ARG A 151 -13.26 -6.05 -1.61
N VAL A 152 -12.55 -7.09 -2.04
CA VAL A 152 -11.66 -7.00 -3.21
C VAL A 152 -12.51 -6.82 -4.47
N GLU A 153 -12.32 -5.67 -5.12
CA GLU A 153 -12.97 -5.35 -6.39
C GLU A 153 -12.12 -5.82 -7.57
N ARG A 154 -10.79 -5.62 -7.49
CA ARG A 154 -9.88 -5.92 -8.60
C ARG A 154 -8.50 -6.28 -8.11
N VAL A 155 -7.89 -7.25 -8.78
CA VAL A 155 -6.46 -7.57 -8.68
C VAL A 155 -5.83 -7.31 -10.04
N LEU A 156 -4.75 -6.53 -10.05
CA LEU A 156 -3.98 -6.18 -11.24
C LEU A 156 -2.58 -6.74 -11.09
N ASN A 157 -2.31 -7.85 -11.78
CA ASN A 157 -0.97 -8.42 -11.84
C ASN A 157 -0.05 -7.50 -12.64
N ILE A 158 1.17 -7.31 -12.17
CA ILE A 158 2.16 -6.54 -12.91
C ILE A 158 2.94 -7.48 -13.79
N PRO A 159 2.95 -7.27 -15.11
CA PRO A 159 3.81 -8.05 -15.99
C PRO A 159 5.26 -7.83 -15.56
N THR A 160 5.88 -8.90 -15.06
CA THR A 160 7.31 -8.90 -14.81
C THR A 160 8.01 -8.59 -16.14
N PRO A 161 8.90 -7.59 -16.23
CA PRO A 161 9.64 -7.39 -17.47
C PRO A 161 10.40 -8.68 -17.76
N LEU A 162 10.09 -9.30 -18.91
CA LEU A 162 10.84 -10.44 -19.42
C LEU A 162 12.31 -10.03 -19.41
N SER A 163 13.13 -10.76 -18.67
CA SER A 163 14.57 -10.63 -18.72
C SER A 163 14.98 -10.78 -20.18
N VAL A 164 15.40 -9.68 -20.81
CA VAL A 164 16.10 -9.76 -22.08
C VAL A 164 17.40 -10.48 -21.75
N ASP A 165 17.51 -11.74 -22.18
CA ASP A 165 18.74 -12.49 -22.15
C ASP A 165 19.81 -11.67 -22.91
N SER A 166 20.62 -10.94 -22.17
CA SER A 166 21.81 -10.30 -22.70
C SER A 166 22.85 -11.40 -22.94
N LYS A 167 22.72 -12.09 -24.08
CA LYS A 167 23.84 -12.75 -24.73
C LYS A 167 24.53 -11.72 -25.62
N SER A 168 25.70 -11.26 -25.19
CA SER A 168 26.77 -10.78 -26.07
C SER A 168 28.10 -11.15 -25.44
#